data_AF-A0A2M7KJL7-F1
#
_entry.id   AF-A0A2M7KJL7-F1
#
_cell.length_a   1.000
_cell.length_b   1.000
_cell.length_c   1.000
_cell.angle_alpha   90.00
_cell.angle_beta   90.00
_cell.angle_gamma   90.00
#
_symmetry.space_group_name_H-M   'P 1'
#
loop_
_entity.id
_entity.type
_entity.pdbx_description
1 polymer ?
#
loop_
_entity_poly.entity_id
_entity_poly.type
_entity_poly.pdbx_seq_one_letter_code
_entity_poly.pdbx_strand_id
1 'polypeptide(L)'
;MRLNDFRRVYSQQRVRSVSAILPTFFGYYDENDKYQGLMPAAVVFRETGPFLIEYAVAAATPDGAVSGAVHVWQVAHEDMTRVFTEVELEVTADLTLSTKRPAPLFFLRHHAFNPMAFMRFAYTGQDGKPVEGELTYKRTVVVNGVPLGEHPFACLYRASNALDQGLPCSDITGNAGFVLLDWDVKFGDPVIRPGCYAFCTGADDEPDGAYARDVALVPREPVSVLPAGSQINYSAVQMVWGDNSSDATVMEQERRRWALDPFAVVASIGEVESTAPPHVIAADGRVECEVSGGADWVPIRVSALDPGLPLHVRQFDAEGFHDLGPGALGEPWYNAWPTDDEEGKCGFTFLVKMPADGAPVKLAVWQ
;
A
#
# COMPACT_ATOMS: atom_id res chain seq x y z
N MET A 1 9.83 6.98 5.41
CA MET A 1 8.59 6.80 6.20
C MET A 1 8.33 5.31 6.37
N ARG A 2 7.78 4.89 7.51
CA ARG A 2 7.61 3.48 7.92
C ARG A 2 6.23 3.34 8.59
N LEU A 3 5.35 2.55 8.01
CA LEU A 3 4.03 2.23 8.55
C LEU A 3 4.19 1.04 9.52
N ASN A 4 3.93 1.24 10.82
CA ASN A 4 4.02 0.25 11.91
C ASN A 4 5.42 0.06 12.53
N ASP A 5 5.74 0.86 13.56
CA ASP A 5 6.89 0.62 14.46
C ASP A 5 6.38 0.13 15.83
N PHE A 6 6.24 -1.18 16.00
CA PHE A 6 5.97 -1.79 17.31
C PHE A 6 7.27 -2.43 17.84
N ARG A 7 7.98 -1.73 18.72
CA ARG A 7 9.20 -2.26 19.35
C ARG A 7 8.89 -2.92 20.68
N ARG A 8 9.21 -4.22 20.82
CA ARG A 8 9.39 -4.86 22.13
C ARG A 8 10.83 -5.34 22.28
N VAL A 9 11.44 -4.98 23.41
CA VAL A 9 12.81 -5.38 23.77
C VAL A 9 12.72 -6.57 24.70
N TYR A 10 13.12 -7.76 24.24
CA TYR A 10 13.38 -8.90 25.13
C TYR A 10 14.83 -8.86 25.58
N SER A 11 15.09 -8.27 26.75
CA SER A 11 16.43 -8.05 27.30
C SER A 11 17.21 -9.34 27.62
N GLN A 12 16.55 -10.50 27.61
CA GLN A 12 17.15 -11.77 28.04
C GLN A 12 17.46 -12.77 26.92
N GLN A 13 16.88 -12.61 25.72
CA GLN A 13 17.08 -13.58 24.62
C GLN A 13 17.94 -13.04 23.46
N ARG A 14 18.38 -11.77 23.50
CA ARG A 14 19.12 -11.08 22.42
C ARG A 14 18.43 -11.06 21.04
N VAL A 15 17.27 -11.71 20.89
CA VAL A 15 16.41 -11.63 19.70
C VAL A 15 15.58 -10.36 19.79
N ARG A 16 15.79 -9.44 18.85
CA ARG A 16 14.94 -8.27 18.66
C ARG A 16 13.69 -8.71 17.89
N SER A 17 12.65 -9.24 18.55
CA SER A 17 11.39 -9.54 17.86
C SER A 17 10.68 -8.25 17.44
N VAL A 18 10.97 -7.77 16.23
CA VAL A 18 10.23 -6.71 15.53
C VAL A 18 10.28 -7.04 14.04
N SER A 19 9.27 -7.73 13.54
CA SER A 19 9.08 -7.85 12.09
C SER A 19 8.23 -6.68 11.62
N ALA A 20 8.86 -5.53 11.46
CA ALA A 20 8.25 -4.44 10.73
C ALA A 20 8.61 -4.68 9.25
N ILE A 21 7.71 -5.30 8.48
CA ILE A 21 7.82 -5.23 7.02
C ILE A 21 7.35 -3.85 6.63
N LEU A 22 8.32 -2.96 6.54
CA LEU A 22 8.05 -1.55 6.37
C LEU A 22 8.13 -1.25 4.89
N PRO A 23 7.01 -0.85 4.26
CA PRO A 23 7.14 -0.25 2.96
C PRO A 23 8.01 0.99 3.05
N THR A 24 9.06 1.00 2.25
CA THR A 24 9.75 2.23 1.90
C THR A 24 9.16 2.70 0.57
N PHE A 25 8.69 3.94 0.53
CA PHE A 25 8.00 4.54 -0.61
C PHE A 25 8.92 5.08 -1.70
N PHE A 26 10.13 5.44 -1.32
CA PHE A 26 11.15 5.89 -2.26
C PHE A 26 12.49 5.95 -1.56
N GLY A 27 13.54 5.63 -2.31
CA GLY A 27 14.90 5.88 -1.87
C GLY A 27 15.92 5.60 -2.96
N TYR A 28 17.10 6.17 -2.77
CA TYR A 28 18.23 5.96 -3.65
C TYR A 28 19.56 5.93 -2.90
N TYR A 29 20.59 5.46 -3.59
CA TYR A 29 21.98 5.63 -3.22
C TYR A 29 22.58 6.69 -4.11
N ASP A 30 23.10 7.76 -3.51
CA ASP A 30 23.78 8.84 -4.23
C ASP A 30 25.14 8.40 -4.81
N GLU A 31 25.82 9.27 -5.55
CA GLU A 31 27.13 9.02 -6.14
C GLU A 31 28.21 8.57 -5.13
N ASN A 32 28.03 8.90 -3.85
CA ASN A 32 28.92 8.54 -2.75
C ASN A 32 28.53 7.21 -2.09
N ASP A 33 27.55 6.50 -2.65
CA ASP A 33 26.95 5.27 -2.11
C ASP A 33 26.26 5.47 -0.74
N LYS A 34 25.83 6.70 -0.44
CA LYS A 34 25.07 7.00 0.76
C LYS A 34 23.58 6.88 0.45
N TYR A 35 22.87 6.19 1.35
CA TYR A 35 21.44 5.98 1.23
C TYR A 35 20.64 7.26 1.58
N GLN A 36 19.74 7.63 0.70
CA GLN A 36 18.81 8.76 0.80
C GLN A 36 17.39 8.20 0.67
N GLY A 37 16.68 8.03 1.79
CA GLY A 37 15.29 7.58 1.81
C GLY A 37 14.36 8.68 2.28
N LEU A 38 13.10 8.66 1.85
CA LEU A 38 12.11 9.64 2.31
C LEU A 38 12.01 9.70 3.83
N MET A 39 12.20 10.89 4.38
CA MET A 39 11.99 11.22 5.78
C MET A 39 10.65 11.94 5.92
N PRO A 40 9.79 11.52 6.87
CA PRO A 40 8.55 12.23 7.13
C PRO A 40 8.84 13.61 7.74
N ALA A 41 8.08 14.61 7.34
CA ALA A 41 8.08 15.95 7.90
C ALA A 41 6.77 16.20 8.66
N ALA A 42 5.79 16.83 8.02
CA ALA A 42 4.45 17.05 8.59
C ALA A 42 3.52 15.88 8.28
N VAL A 43 2.65 15.55 9.23
CA VAL A 43 1.57 14.56 9.06
C VAL A 43 0.25 15.26 9.27
N VAL A 44 -0.67 15.10 8.32
CA VAL A 44 -2.03 15.65 8.38
C VAL A 44 -3.00 14.48 8.35
N PHE A 45 -3.74 14.29 9.45
CA PHE A 45 -4.83 13.31 9.51
C PHE A 45 -6.11 13.97 9.01
N ARG A 46 -6.74 13.37 8.01
CA ARG A 46 -8.04 13.81 7.46
C ARG A 46 -9.19 13.04 8.08
N GLU A 47 -8.98 11.74 8.30
CA GLU A 47 -9.95 10.88 8.96
C GLU A 47 -9.26 9.92 9.93
N THR A 48 -9.80 9.82 11.14
CA THR A 48 -9.39 8.79 12.11
C THR A 48 -10.64 8.14 12.68
N GLY A 49 -10.99 6.98 12.14
CA GLY A 49 -12.16 6.21 12.55
C GLY A 49 -11.85 4.72 12.74
N PRO A 50 -12.84 3.95 13.23
CA PRO A 50 -12.71 2.50 13.37
C PRO A 50 -12.57 1.76 12.03
N PHE A 51 -12.99 2.36 10.91
CA PHE A 51 -13.01 1.70 9.59
C PHE A 51 -11.92 2.19 8.63
N LEU A 52 -11.49 3.44 8.82
CA LEU A 52 -10.56 4.12 7.94
C LEU A 52 -9.68 5.06 8.76
N ILE A 53 -8.38 5.00 8.48
CA ILE A 53 -7.45 6.06 8.84
C ILE A 53 -6.91 6.64 7.53
N GLU A 54 -7.21 7.91 7.28
CA GLU A 54 -6.66 8.68 6.17
C GLU A 54 -5.69 9.74 6.68
N TYR A 55 -4.49 9.75 6.12
CA TYR A 55 -3.52 10.80 6.38
C TYR A 55 -2.57 11.01 5.21
N ALA A 56 -2.10 12.24 5.09
CA ALA A 56 -1.04 12.63 4.18
C ALA A 56 0.23 12.93 4.97
N VAL A 57 1.37 12.49 4.45
CA VAL A 57 2.68 12.76 5.02
C VAL A 57 3.51 13.52 4.02
N ALA A 58 3.82 14.78 4.34
CA ALA A 58 4.85 15.51 3.64
C ALA A 58 6.20 14.82 3.87
N ALA A 59 6.95 14.57 2.81
CA ALA A 59 8.18 13.82 2.87
C ALA A 59 9.27 14.45 2.00
N ALA A 60 10.51 14.32 2.44
CA ALA A 60 11.68 14.75 1.67
C ALA A 60 12.86 13.83 1.94
N THR A 61 13.79 13.73 0.99
CA THR A 61 15.07 13.07 1.24
C THR A 61 15.97 13.94 2.11
N PRO A 62 16.91 13.36 2.89
CA PRO A 62 17.76 14.12 3.81
C PRO A 62 18.65 15.18 3.14
N ASP A 63 18.97 14.99 1.86
CA ASP A 63 19.71 15.94 1.02
C ASP A 63 18.82 17.01 0.36
N GLY A 64 17.50 16.92 0.53
CA GLY A 64 16.52 17.86 -0.01
C GLY A 64 16.28 17.75 -1.52
N ALA A 65 16.84 16.73 -2.19
CA ALA A 65 16.80 16.61 -3.64
C ALA A 65 15.50 15.97 -4.17
N VAL A 66 14.72 15.32 -3.32
CA VAL A 66 13.37 14.83 -3.64
C VAL A 66 12.42 15.19 -2.52
N SER A 67 11.25 15.70 -2.87
CA SER A 67 10.20 16.05 -1.89
C SER A 67 8.80 15.91 -2.46
N GLY A 68 7.81 15.78 -1.59
CA GLY A 68 6.40 15.73 -1.98
C GLY A 68 5.55 15.17 -0.85
N ALA A 69 4.56 14.36 -1.20
CA ALA A 69 3.61 13.79 -0.26
C ALA A 69 3.42 12.29 -0.49
N VAL A 70 3.10 11.59 0.60
CA VAL A 70 2.59 10.23 0.56
C VAL A 70 1.24 10.22 1.26
N HIS A 71 0.20 9.93 0.50
CA HIS A 71 -1.16 9.77 0.99
C HIS A 71 -1.39 8.31 1.34
N VAL A 72 -2.04 8.07 2.48
CA VAL A 72 -2.21 6.74 3.05
C VAL A 72 -3.63 6.57 3.55
N TRP A 73 -4.24 5.47 3.13
CA TRP A 73 -5.51 4.99 3.65
C TRP A 73 -5.31 3.60 4.23
N GLN A 74 -5.53 3.46 5.53
CA GLN A 74 -5.54 2.17 6.22
C GLN A 74 -6.99 1.75 6.42
N VAL A 75 -7.36 0.63 5.83
CA VAL A 75 -8.74 0.13 5.80
C VAL A 75 -8.87 -1.06 6.74
N ALA A 76 -9.99 -1.12 7.47
CA ALA A 76 -10.34 -2.28 8.27
C ALA A 76 -10.72 -3.47 7.38
N HIS A 77 -10.12 -4.62 7.65
CA HIS A 77 -10.35 -5.88 6.93
C HIS A 77 -10.31 -7.06 7.91
N GLU A 78 -11.09 -8.10 7.63
CA GLU A 78 -11.21 -9.27 8.51
C GLU A 78 -10.01 -10.23 8.38
N ASP A 79 -9.38 -10.27 7.21
CA ASP A 79 -8.43 -11.30 6.79
C ASP A 79 -6.97 -10.82 6.73
N MET A 80 -6.73 -9.62 6.20
CA MET A 80 -5.40 -9.05 5.99
C MET A 80 -5.43 -7.55 6.13
N THR A 81 -4.34 -6.94 6.61
CA THR A 81 -4.25 -5.48 6.58
C THR A 81 -3.99 -5.02 5.15
N ARG A 82 -4.87 -4.18 4.60
CA ARG A 82 -4.66 -3.48 3.32
C ARG A 82 -4.39 -2.00 3.59
N VAL A 83 -3.35 -1.48 2.95
CA VAL A 83 -2.94 -0.08 3.04
C VAL A 83 -2.83 0.46 1.62
N PHE A 84 -3.75 1.34 1.25
CA PHE A 84 -3.70 2.05 -0.02
C PHE A 84 -2.76 3.24 0.14
N THR A 85 -1.92 3.45 -0.85
CA THR A 85 -0.94 4.53 -0.82
C THR A 85 -0.83 5.17 -2.18
N GLU A 86 -0.88 6.49 -2.19
CA GLU A 86 -0.52 7.32 -3.35
C GLU A 86 0.75 8.10 -2.99
N VAL A 87 1.68 8.13 -3.93
CA VAL A 87 2.96 8.78 -3.77
C VAL A 87 3.08 9.80 -4.88
N GLU A 88 3.32 11.05 -4.49
CA GLU A 88 3.54 12.18 -5.38
C GLU A 88 4.83 12.87 -4.96
N LEU A 89 5.88 12.74 -5.76
CA LEU A 89 7.17 13.37 -5.46
C LEU A 89 7.72 14.07 -6.69
N GLU A 90 8.45 15.15 -6.42
CA GLU A 90 9.23 15.89 -7.40
C GLU A 90 10.72 15.85 -7.05
N VAL A 91 11.55 15.69 -8.07
CA VAL A 91 13.00 15.82 -7.96
C VAL A 91 13.36 17.30 -8.12
N THR A 92 13.91 17.90 -7.06
CA THR A 92 14.17 19.34 -6.98
C THR A 92 15.55 19.73 -7.52
N ALA A 93 16.45 18.76 -7.66
CA ALA A 93 17.81 18.97 -8.16
C ALA A 93 18.31 17.74 -8.94
N ASP A 94 19.22 17.96 -9.90
CA ASP A 94 19.85 16.86 -10.63
C ASP A 94 20.60 15.93 -9.66
N LEU A 95 20.33 14.64 -9.76
CA LEU A 95 20.85 13.62 -8.87
C LEU A 95 21.70 12.60 -9.62
N THR A 96 22.97 12.48 -9.28
CA THR A 96 23.83 11.38 -9.73
C THR A 96 23.66 10.18 -8.80
N LEU A 97 23.35 9.02 -9.37
CA LEU A 97 23.11 7.77 -8.64
C LEU A 97 24.37 6.91 -8.53
N SER A 98 24.45 6.10 -7.46
CA SER A 98 25.56 5.17 -7.23
C SER A 98 25.71 4.18 -8.39
N THR A 99 26.92 4.08 -8.93
CA THR A 99 27.28 3.04 -9.92
C THR A 99 27.77 1.76 -9.26
N LYS A 100 27.88 1.73 -7.92
CA LYS A 100 28.38 0.58 -7.14
C LYS A 100 27.26 -0.41 -6.78
N ARG A 101 26.00 -0.04 -7.02
CA ARG A 101 24.81 -0.82 -6.63
C ARG A 101 24.09 -1.32 -7.88
N PRO A 102 23.63 -2.59 -7.89
CA PRO A 102 22.85 -3.12 -9.01
C PRO A 102 21.51 -2.42 -9.25
N ALA A 103 20.88 -1.91 -8.18
CA ALA A 103 19.66 -1.10 -8.21
C ALA A 103 19.82 0.08 -7.24
N PRO A 104 20.37 1.22 -7.69
CA PRO A 104 20.61 2.37 -6.83
C PRO A 104 19.36 3.21 -6.56
N LEU A 105 18.25 2.97 -7.27
CA LEU A 105 16.99 3.69 -7.15
C LEU A 105 15.84 2.71 -6.99
N PHE A 106 14.93 2.96 -6.05
CA PHE A 106 13.73 2.19 -5.85
C PHE A 106 12.56 3.06 -5.42
N PHE A 107 11.36 2.61 -5.74
CA PHE A 107 10.10 3.29 -5.46
C PHE A 107 9.47 2.59 -4.26
N LEU A 108 8.64 1.57 -4.48
CA LEU A 108 8.13 0.75 -3.38
C LEU A 108 9.06 -0.41 -3.04
N ARG A 109 9.42 -0.56 -1.76
CA ARG A 109 10.25 -1.66 -1.26
C ARG A 109 9.67 -2.25 0.02
N HIS A 110 9.38 -3.54 0.03
CA HIS A 110 9.23 -4.30 1.27
C HIS A 110 10.58 -4.83 1.70
N HIS A 111 11.04 -4.34 2.84
CA HIS A 111 12.30 -4.71 3.45
C HIS A 111 12.01 -5.49 4.74
N ALA A 112 12.41 -6.76 4.78
CA ALA A 112 12.25 -7.60 5.95
C ALA A 112 13.57 -7.69 6.73
N PHE A 113 13.57 -7.16 7.95
CA PHE A 113 14.59 -7.44 8.97
C PHE A 113 14.11 -8.62 9.84
N ASN A 114 15.00 -9.31 10.59
CA ASN A 114 14.67 -10.26 11.69
C ASN A 114 14.67 -11.79 11.32
N PRO A 115 14.51 -12.79 12.24
CA PRO A 115 14.80 -14.21 11.96
C PRO A 115 13.77 -14.89 11.07
N MET A 116 12.76 -14.16 10.58
CA MET A 116 11.86 -14.65 9.55
C MET A 116 12.62 -14.70 8.24
N ALA A 117 13.11 -15.90 7.91
CA ALA A 117 13.77 -16.13 6.64
C ALA A 117 12.69 -16.24 5.55
N PHE A 118 12.31 -15.10 4.96
CA PHE A 118 11.53 -15.06 3.72
C PHE A 118 12.37 -15.66 2.61
N MET A 119 12.20 -16.97 2.40
CA MET A 119 12.97 -17.73 1.44
C MET A 119 12.36 -17.65 0.05
N ARG A 120 11.05 -17.45 -0.07
CA ARG A 120 10.38 -17.35 -1.36
C ARG A 120 9.87 -15.95 -1.61
N PHE A 121 9.83 -15.63 -2.89
CA PHE A 121 9.21 -14.40 -3.37
C PHE A 121 8.50 -14.71 -4.68
N ALA A 122 7.51 -13.90 -5.02
CA ALA A 122 6.84 -13.94 -6.30
C ALA A 122 6.59 -12.54 -6.83
N TYR A 123 6.46 -12.43 -8.14
CA TYR A 123 6.10 -11.19 -8.82
C TYR A 123 5.33 -11.49 -10.11
N THR A 124 4.64 -10.49 -10.65
CA THR A 124 4.00 -10.59 -11.98
C THR A 124 5.02 -10.39 -13.08
N GLY A 125 5.31 -11.44 -13.86
CA GLY A 125 6.18 -11.34 -15.02
C GLY A 125 5.62 -10.45 -16.14
N GLN A 126 6.45 -10.10 -17.12
CA GLN A 126 6.06 -9.29 -18.28
C GLN A 126 4.89 -9.89 -19.08
N ASP A 127 4.73 -11.21 -19.06
CA ASP A 127 3.61 -11.91 -19.71
C ASP A 127 2.33 -11.92 -18.86
N GLY A 128 2.32 -11.21 -17.73
CA GLY A 128 1.20 -11.12 -16.81
C GLY A 128 1.04 -12.33 -15.89
N LYS A 129 1.96 -13.30 -15.92
CA LYS A 129 1.87 -14.52 -15.10
C LYS A 129 2.73 -14.43 -13.84
N PRO A 130 2.33 -15.09 -12.74
CA PRO A 130 3.17 -15.21 -11.55
C PRO A 130 4.50 -15.91 -11.87
N VAL A 131 5.60 -15.29 -11.45
CA VAL A 131 6.93 -15.90 -11.44
C VAL A 131 7.37 -16.02 -9.99
N GLU A 132 7.82 -17.20 -9.61
CA GLU A 132 8.32 -17.48 -8.27
C GLU A 132 9.83 -17.66 -8.27
N GLY A 133 10.46 -17.30 -7.16
CA GLY A 133 11.89 -17.52 -6.95
C GLY A 133 12.23 -17.79 -5.50
N GLU A 134 13.49 -18.15 -5.29
CA GLU A 134 14.05 -18.39 -3.96
C GLU A 134 15.21 -17.42 -3.70
N LEU A 135 15.18 -16.81 -2.51
CA LEU A 135 16.27 -16.01 -1.99
C LEU A 135 17.12 -16.91 -1.08
N THR A 136 18.44 -16.86 -1.22
CA THR A 136 19.38 -17.68 -0.43
C THR A 136 19.97 -16.92 0.75
N TYR A 137 20.55 -17.61 1.72
CA TYR A 137 21.25 -16.97 2.85
C TYR A 137 22.54 -16.21 2.46
N LYS A 138 22.98 -16.33 1.21
CA LYS A 138 24.15 -15.62 0.70
C LYS A 138 23.75 -14.26 0.16
N ARG A 139 24.67 -13.29 0.30
CA ARG A 139 24.53 -11.97 -0.34
C ARG A 139 24.40 -12.12 -1.85
N THR A 140 23.18 -11.95 -2.36
CA THR A 140 22.86 -12.23 -3.77
C THR A 140 21.73 -11.32 -4.24
N VAL A 141 21.90 -10.75 -5.43
CA VAL A 141 20.78 -10.20 -6.21
C VAL A 141 20.26 -11.32 -7.10
N VAL A 142 19.03 -11.76 -6.86
CA VAL A 142 18.40 -12.86 -7.62
C VAL A 142 17.63 -12.31 -8.82
N VAL A 143 17.04 -11.13 -8.67
CA VAL A 143 16.30 -10.42 -9.73
C VAL A 143 16.77 -8.96 -9.74
N ASN A 144 17.07 -8.43 -10.92
CA ASN A 144 17.49 -7.03 -11.09
C ASN A 144 16.87 -6.40 -12.32
N GLY A 145 15.92 -5.47 -12.14
CA GLY A 145 15.29 -4.72 -13.22
C GLY A 145 14.48 -5.58 -14.20
N VAL A 146 14.01 -6.77 -13.77
CA VAL A 146 13.24 -7.65 -14.66
C VAL A 146 11.91 -6.97 -15.01
N PRO A 147 11.53 -6.88 -16.29
CA PRO A 147 10.30 -6.23 -16.70
C PRO A 147 9.06 -6.85 -16.05
N LEU A 148 8.16 -5.98 -15.61
CA LEU A 148 6.87 -6.33 -15.03
C LEU A 148 5.75 -6.16 -16.07
N GLY A 149 4.64 -6.87 -15.86
CA GLY A 149 3.41 -6.74 -16.65
C GLY A 149 2.57 -5.52 -16.24
N GLU A 150 1.34 -5.44 -16.75
CA GLU A 150 0.35 -4.44 -16.30
C GLU A 150 -0.12 -4.74 -14.88
N HIS A 151 -0.29 -3.67 -14.08
CA HIS A 151 -0.67 -3.69 -12.67
C HIS A 151 0.10 -4.74 -11.83
N PRO A 152 1.44 -4.71 -11.82
CA PRO A 152 2.21 -5.81 -11.27
C PRO A 152 2.05 -5.96 -9.76
N PHE A 153 2.11 -7.20 -9.31
CA PHE A 153 2.24 -7.53 -7.90
C PHE A 153 3.66 -8.01 -7.58
N ALA A 154 4.07 -7.87 -6.31
CA ALA A 154 5.18 -8.65 -5.76
C ALA A 154 4.95 -9.00 -4.29
N CYS A 155 5.44 -10.14 -3.83
CA CYS A 155 5.38 -10.55 -2.43
C CYS A 155 6.59 -11.33 -1.96
N LEU A 156 6.83 -11.23 -0.65
CA LEU A 156 7.67 -12.13 0.13
C LEU A 156 6.73 -13.08 0.86
N TYR A 157 6.84 -14.37 0.58
CA TYR A 157 6.00 -15.38 1.20
C TYR A 157 6.83 -16.56 1.69
N ARG A 158 6.24 -17.36 2.57
CA ARG A 158 6.94 -18.44 3.28
C ARG A 158 8.11 -17.89 4.09
N ALA A 159 7.78 -17.20 5.16
CA ALA A 159 8.70 -17.00 6.28
C ALA A 159 9.00 -18.37 6.92
N SER A 160 10.23 -18.87 6.79
CA SER A 160 10.68 -19.87 7.75
C SER A 160 10.92 -19.12 9.04
N ASN A 161 9.97 -19.22 9.98
CA ASN A 161 10.15 -18.72 11.35
C ASN A 161 11.24 -19.50 12.11
N ALA A 162 12.00 -20.35 11.41
CA ALA A 162 12.87 -21.38 11.96
C ALA A 162 12.18 -22.24 13.04
N LEU A 163 10.85 -22.33 13.00
CA LEU A 163 10.04 -23.21 13.87
C LEU A 163 10.44 -24.67 13.64
N ASP A 164 10.67 -25.06 12.38
CA ASP A 164 11.22 -26.36 12.00
C ASP A 164 12.64 -26.60 12.55
N GLN A 165 13.33 -25.53 12.98
CA GLN A 165 14.66 -25.55 13.60
C GLN A 165 14.59 -25.28 15.12
N GLY A 166 13.39 -25.27 15.71
CA GLY A 166 13.17 -25.13 17.14
C GLY A 166 13.35 -23.70 17.70
N LEU A 167 13.41 -22.68 16.84
CA LEU A 167 13.47 -21.29 17.30
C LEU A 167 12.04 -20.80 17.65
N PRO A 168 11.78 -20.41 18.90
CA PRO A 168 10.46 -19.91 19.30
C PRO A 168 10.27 -18.51 18.71
N CYS A 169 9.42 -18.40 17.69
CA CYS A 169 8.88 -17.13 17.24
C CYS A 169 7.37 -17.16 17.49
N SER A 170 6.94 -16.53 18.58
CA SER A 170 5.51 -16.40 18.95
C SER A 170 4.76 -15.38 18.10
N ASP A 171 5.49 -14.58 17.33
CA ASP A 171 4.96 -13.41 16.63
C ASP A 171 4.95 -13.72 15.13
N ILE A 172 3.99 -14.56 14.69
CA ILE A 172 3.72 -14.73 13.26
C ILE A 172 3.33 -13.34 12.75
N THR A 173 4.20 -12.78 11.93
CA THR A 173 4.06 -11.44 11.36
C THR A 173 3.96 -11.65 9.86
N GLY A 174 2.94 -11.04 9.27
CA GLY A 174 2.40 -11.56 8.03
C GLY A 174 3.34 -11.51 6.83
N ASN A 175 3.05 -12.34 5.83
CA ASN A 175 3.72 -12.28 4.53
C ASN A 175 3.35 -10.96 3.86
N ALA A 176 4.33 -10.20 3.37
CA ALA A 176 4.05 -8.89 2.79
C ALA A 176 4.03 -8.95 1.27
N GLY A 177 3.19 -8.11 0.68
CA GLY A 177 3.20 -7.88 -0.75
C GLY A 177 2.50 -6.58 -1.10
N PHE A 178 2.59 -6.23 -2.38
CA PHE A 178 1.89 -5.09 -2.94
C PHE A 178 1.35 -5.42 -4.31
N VAL A 179 0.29 -4.71 -4.69
CA VAL A 179 -0.20 -4.57 -6.07
C VAL A 179 0.00 -3.11 -6.46
N LEU A 180 0.68 -2.87 -7.57
CA LEU A 180 0.81 -1.54 -8.15
C LEU A 180 -0.45 -1.25 -8.97
N LEU A 181 -1.17 -0.20 -8.60
CA LEU A 181 -2.42 0.20 -9.25
C LEU A 181 -2.12 1.14 -10.41
N ASP A 182 -1.48 2.28 -10.14
CA ASP A 182 -1.11 3.25 -11.16
C ASP A 182 0.38 3.56 -11.14
N TRP A 183 0.89 3.98 -12.30
CA TRP A 183 2.29 4.29 -12.48
C TRP A 183 2.50 5.40 -13.51
N ASP A 184 2.95 6.55 -13.03
CA ASP A 184 3.36 7.69 -13.83
C ASP A 184 4.67 8.28 -13.29
N VAL A 185 5.77 7.56 -13.52
CA VAL A 185 7.11 8.01 -13.17
C VAL A 185 7.84 8.49 -14.42
N LYS A 186 8.26 9.76 -14.44
CA LYS A 186 8.84 10.43 -15.59
C LYS A 186 10.20 11.05 -15.27
N PHE A 187 11.22 10.75 -16.07
CA PHE A 187 12.55 11.38 -15.98
C PHE A 187 12.78 12.28 -17.19
N GLY A 188 12.26 13.52 -17.11
CA GLY A 188 12.04 14.36 -18.29
C GLY A 188 10.81 13.90 -19.07
N ASP A 189 10.92 13.76 -20.39
CA ASP A 189 9.81 13.33 -21.26
C ASP A 189 9.42 11.83 -21.19
N PRO A 190 10.33 10.85 -21.00
CA PRO A 190 9.96 9.43 -21.00
C PRO A 190 9.37 8.96 -19.68
N VAL A 191 8.29 8.17 -19.77
CA VAL A 191 7.80 7.33 -18.65
C VAL A 191 8.75 6.15 -18.45
N ILE A 192 9.26 6.01 -17.23
CA ILE A 192 10.12 4.90 -16.80
C ILE A 192 9.25 3.69 -16.55
N ARG A 193 9.67 2.51 -17.00
CA ARG A 193 8.89 1.28 -16.74
C ARG A 193 9.32 0.64 -15.43
N PRO A 194 8.37 0.11 -14.64
CA PRO A 194 8.71 -0.58 -13.41
C PRO A 194 9.36 -1.94 -13.72
N GLY A 195 10.36 -2.29 -12.92
CA GLY A 195 11.02 -3.58 -12.90
C GLY A 195 11.05 -4.17 -11.50
N CYS A 196 11.16 -5.49 -11.42
CA CYS A 196 11.30 -6.20 -10.16
C CYS A 196 12.77 -6.22 -9.72
N TYR A 197 12.99 -6.07 -8.42
CA TYR A 197 14.26 -6.32 -7.76
C TYR A 197 14.05 -7.24 -6.57
N ALA A 198 14.86 -8.30 -6.47
CA ALA A 198 14.83 -9.24 -5.35
C ALA A 198 16.25 -9.50 -4.87
N PHE A 199 16.51 -9.23 -3.60
CA PHE A 199 17.86 -9.23 -3.03
C PHE A 199 17.91 -9.77 -1.60
N CYS A 200 19.06 -10.35 -1.26
CA CYS A 200 19.44 -10.73 0.09
C CYS A 200 20.78 -10.07 0.45
N THR A 201 20.88 -9.40 1.60
CA THR A 201 22.15 -8.84 2.10
C THR A 201 23.17 -9.90 2.51
N GLY A 202 22.72 -11.14 2.70
CA GLY A 202 23.51 -12.23 3.28
C GLY A 202 23.56 -12.17 4.80
N ALA A 203 23.85 -13.29 5.44
CA ALA A 203 24.50 -13.23 6.74
C ALA A 203 25.89 -12.63 6.49
N ASP A 204 26.19 -11.43 6.97
CA ASP A 204 27.59 -11.16 7.24
C ASP A 204 28.00 -12.21 8.29
N ASP A 205 29.09 -12.94 8.08
CA ASP A 205 29.60 -14.01 8.97
C ASP A 205 29.95 -13.52 10.40
N GLU A 206 29.55 -12.29 10.74
CA GLU A 206 29.56 -11.79 12.10
C GLU A 206 28.46 -12.47 12.93
N PRO A 207 28.73 -12.80 14.22
CA PRO A 207 27.77 -13.40 15.13
C PRO A 207 26.42 -12.66 15.29
N ASP A 208 26.33 -11.43 14.74
CA ASP A 208 25.19 -10.51 14.79
C ASP A 208 24.75 -10.01 13.38
N GLY A 209 25.10 -10.73 12.30
CA GLY A 209 24.85 -10.32 10.92
C GLY A 209 23.40 -9.92 10.62
N ALA A 210 23.20 -8.73 10.04
CA ALA A 210 21.88 -8.23 9.66
C ALA A 210 21.35 -8.95 8.42
N TYR A 211 20.48 -9.94 8.63
CA TYR A 211 19.71 -10.57 7.56
C TYR A 211 18.64 -9.59 7.05
N ALA A 212 18.74 -9.21 5.78
CA ALA A 212 17.71 -8.47 5.09
C ALA A 212 17.35 -9.12 3.75
N ARG A 213 16.04 -9.17 3.50
CA ARG A 213 15.42 -9.67 2.26
C ARG A 213 14.51 -8.58 1.71
N ASP A 214 14.71 -8.29 0.44
CA ASP A 214 14.03 -7.18 -0.23
C ASP A 214 13.31 -7.70 -1.46
N VAL A 215 12.07 -7.24 -1.61
CA VAL A 215 11.42 -7.15 -2.93
C VAL A 215 11.06 -5.69 -3.17
N ALA A 216 11.43 -5.16 -4.33
CA ALA A 216 11.26 -3.75 -4.65
C ALA A 216 10.87 -3.52 -6.11
N LEU A 217 10.17 -2.39 -6.32
CA LEU A 217 10.03 -1.75 -7.61
C LEU A 217 11.25 -0.87 -7.87
N VAL A 218 11.89 -1.10 -9.01
CA VAL A 218 13.07 -0.35 -9.49
C VAL A 218 12.83 0.07 -10.94
N PRO A 219 13.61 1.00 -11.49
CA PRO A 219 13.63 1.20 -12.94
C PRO A 219 14.00 -0.09 -13.67
N ARG A 220 13.25 -0.44 -14.71
CA ARG A 220 13.60 -1.56 -15.60
C ARG A 220 14.95 -1.30 -16.29
N GLU A 221 15.12 -0.10 -16.83
CA GLU A 221 16.38 0.34 -17.42
C GLU A 221 17.27 1.00 -16.36
N PRO A 222 18.60 0.78 -16.38
CA PRO A 222 19.52 1.45 -15.46
C PRO A 222 19.44 2.97 -15.58
N VAL A 223 19.41 3.64 -14.42
CA VAL A 223 19.37 5.10 -14.32
C VAL A 223 20.61 5.53 -13.56
N SER A 224 21.44 6.37 -14.18
CA SER A 224 22.64 6.92 -13.56
C SER A 224 22.46 8.37 -13.11
N VAL A 225 21.51 9.08 -13.72
CA VAL A 225 21.15 10.45 -13.39
C VAL A 225 19.64 10.56 -13.34
N LEU A 226 19.13 11.20 -12.29
CA LEU A 226 17.74 11.55 -12.11
C LEU A 226 17.62 13.08 -12.23
N PRO A 227 17.11 13.62 -13.35
CA PRO A 227 17.09 15.06 -13.59
C PRO A 227 16.12 15.82 -12.66
N ALA A 228 16.43 17.08 -12.38
CA ALA A 228 15.50 18.02 -11.77
C ALA A 228 14.20 18.15 -12.59
N GLY A 229 13.08 18.31 -11.91
CA GLY A 229 11.74 18.35 -12.49
C GLY A 229 11.14 16.98 -12.81
N SER A 230 11.88 15.89 -12.59
CA SER A 230 11.34 14.53 -12.71
C SER A 230 10.18 14.33 -11.73
N GLN A 231 9.12 13.67 -12.21
CA GLN A 231 7.89 13.42 -11.46
C GLN A 231 7.81 11.94 -11.12
N ILE A 232 7.46 11.64 -9.87
CA ILE A 232 7.34 10.27 -9.37
C ILE A 232 5.94 10.15 -8.78
N ASN A 233 5.01 9.69 -9.62
CA ASN A 233 3.63 9.47 -9.23
C ASN A 233 3.29 7.99 -9.36
N TYR A 234 2.78 7.39 -8.29
CA TYR A 234 2.29 6.02 -8.35
C TYR A 234 1.30 5.74 -7.22
N SER A 235 0.42 4.76 -7.42
CA SER A 235 -0.51 4.26 -6.41
C SER A 235 -0.34 2.76 -6.23
N ALA A 236 -0.51 2.28 -5.00
CA ALA A 236 -0.37 0.86 -4.68
C ALA A 236 -1.28 0.45 -3.53
N VAL A 237 -1.71 -0.81 -3.54
CA VAL A 237 -2.27 -1.47 -2.36
C VAL A 237 -1.21 -2.38 -1.77
N GLN A 238 -0.94 -2.18 -0.50
CA GLN A 238 0.03 -2.95 0.25
C GLN A 238 -0.69 -3.85 1.25
N MET A 239 -0.22 -5.08 1.37
CA MET A 239 -0.92 -6.12 2.08
C MET A 239 0.03 -6.89 2.99
N VAL A 240 -0.48 -7.26 4.16
CA VAL A 240 0.23 -8.10 5.13
C VAL A 240 -0.67 -9.26 5.57
N TRP A 241 -0.27 -10.48 5.25
CA TRP A 241 -1.03 -11.73 5.47
C TRP A 241 -0.61 -12.49 6.72
N GLY A 242 -1.51 -12.63 7.69
CA GLY A 242 -1.19 -13.17 9.01
C GLY A 242 -0.85 -14.67 9.13
N ASP A 243 -0.76 -15.45 8.04
CA ASP A 243 -0.53 -16.90 8.13
C ASP A 243 0.49 -17.47 7.14
N ASN A 244 0.96 -18.70 7.41
CA ASN A 244 1.96 -19.42 6.61
C ASN A 244 1.38 -20.11 5.36
N SER A 245 0.07 -20.02 5.13
CA SER A 245 -0.59 -20.61 3.95
C SER A 245 -0.48 -19.72 2.70
N SER A 246 -0.06 -18.47 2.86
CA SER A 246 0.09 -17.54 1.74
C SER A 246 1.14 -18.02 0.73
N ASP A 247 0.78 -17.92 -0.55
CA ASP A 247 1.67 -18.10 -1.69
C ASP A 247 1.39 -17.04 -2.77
N ALA A 248 1.99 -17.22 -3.95
CA ALA A 248 1.78 -16.32 -5.08
C ALA A 248 0.31 -16.24 -5.55
N THR A 249 -0.51 -17.26 -5.28
CA THR A 249 -1.91 -17.29 -5.70
C THR A 249 -2.75 -16.26 -4.96
N VAL A 250 -2.43 -16.02 -3.68
CA VAL A 250 -3.15 -15.02 -2.86
C VAL A 250 -2.88 -13.60 -3.39
N MET A 251 -1.63 -13.28 -3.74
CA MET A 251 -1.31 -12.01 -4.39
C MET A 251 -1.96 -11.86 -5.76
N GLU A 252 -2.00 -12.93 -6.55
CA GLU A 252 -2.64 -12.89 -7.87
C GLU A 252 -4.16 -12.67 -7.75
N GLN A 253 -4.80 -13.21 -6.70
CA GLN A 253 -6.20 -12.93 -6.38
C GLN A 253 -6.39 -11.45 -6.02
N GLU A 254 -5.54 -10.89 -5.18
CA GLU A 254 -5.64 -9.46 -4.85
C GLU A 254 -5.33 -8.57 -6.07
N ARG A 255 -4.34 -8.92 -6.91
CA ARG A 255 -4.10 -8.21 -8.18
C ARG A 255 -5.35 -8.22 -9.05
N ARG A 256 -6.01 -9.37 -9.15
CA ARG A 256 -7.27 -9.48 -9.90
C ARG A 256 -8.33 -8.55 -9.32
N ARG A 257 -8.58 -8.61 -8.01
CA ARG A 257 -9.63 -7.83 -7.33
C ARG A 257 -9.43 -6.32 -7.38
N TRP A 258 -8.20 -5.85 -7.23
CA TRP A 258 -7.93 -4.41 -7.11
C TRP A 258 -7.51 -3.75 -8.42
N ALA A 259 -6.98 -4.52 -9.38
CA ALA A 259 -6.37 -3.92 -10.57
C ALA A 259 -6.85 -4.48 -11.91
N LEU A 260 -7.21 -5.77 -12.00
CA LEU A 260 -7.68 -6.34 -13.29
C LEU A 260 -9.19 -6.30 -13.45
N ASP A 261 -9.91 -6.60 -12.38
CA ASP A 261 -11.35 -6.37 -12.28
C ASP A 261 -11.47 -4.92 -11.78
N PRO A 262 -11.77 -3.95 -12.66
CA PRO A 262 -11.54 -2.55 -12.36
C PRO A 262 -12.33 -2.15 -11.12
N PHE A 263 -11.58 -1.84 -10.06
CA PHE A 263 -12.14 -1.20 -8.90
C PHE A 263 -12.66 0.16 -9.34
N ALA A 264 -13.97 0.33 -9.32
CA ALA A 264 -14.62 1.49 -9.91
C ALA A 264 -15.76 1.97 -9.05
N VAL A 265 -15.97 3.28 -9.12
CA VAL A 265 -17.03 3.99 -8.42
C VAL A 265 -17.76 4.81 -9.46
N VAL A 266 -19.07 4.59 -9.59
CA VAL A 266 -19.92 5.35 -10.50
C VAL A 266 -21.03 5.99 -9.69
N ALA A 267 -21.08 7.31 -9.67
CA ALA A 267 -22.19 8.05 -9.06
C ALA A 267 -23.29 8.33 -10.09
N SER A 268 -24.52 7.93 -9.79
CA SER A 268 -25.72 8.39 -10.52
C SER A 268 -26.30 9.68 -9.94
N ILE A 269 -26.04 9.94 -8.66
CA ILE A 269 -26.32 11.22 -7.98
C ILE A 269 -25.10 11.58 -7.12
N GLY A 270 -24.60 12.81 -7.26
CA GLY A 270 -23.33 13.27 -6.68
C GLY A 270 -22.19 13.29 -7.69
N GLU A 271 -20.99 13.65 -7.22
CA GLU A 271 -19.75 13.70 -8.01
C GLU A 271 -18.70 12.77 -7.40
N VAL A 272 -18.01 11.97 -8.21
CA VAL A 272 -16.92 11.10 -7.74
C VAL A 272 -15.65 11.94 -7.59
N GLU A 273 -15.17 12.08 -6.35
CA GLU A 273 -13.94 12.80 -6.01
C GLU A 273 -12.72 11.86 -6.10
N SER A 274 -12.86 10.62 -5.61
CA SER A 274 -11.78 9.62 -5.60
C SER A 274 -12.33 8.22 -5.83
N THR A 275 -11.54 7.39 -6.50
CA THR A 275 -11.85 5.97 -6.73
C THR A 275 -11.17 5.03 -5.74
N ALA A 276 -10.10 5.44 -5.04
CA ALA A 276 -9.33 4.55 -4.16
C ALA A 276 -8.78 5.28 -2.90
N PRO A 277 -9.47 5.22 -1.75
CA PRO A 277 -10.79 4.63 -1.55
C PRO A 277 -11.91 5.48 -2.23
N PRO A 278 -13.08 4.87 -2.49
CA PRO A 278 -14.25 5.55 -3.04
C PRO A 278 -14.65 6.78 -2.24
N HIS A 279 -14.82 7.92 -2.91
CA HIS A 279 -15.34 9.15 -2.32
C HIS A 279 -16.29 9.83 -3.30
N VAL A 280 -17.53 10.09 -2.85
CA VAL A 280 -18.56 10.80 -3.61
C VAL A 280 -19.02 12.05 -2.84
N ILE A 281 -19.06 13.20 -3.50
CA ILE A 281 -19.61 14.44 -2.98
C ILE A 281 -21.13 14.44 -3.21
N ALA A 282 -21.91 14.69 -2.16
CA ALA A 282 -23.37 14.69 -2.25
C ALA A 282 -23.91 15.85 -3.08
N ALA A 283 -24.94 15.58 -3.88
CA ALA A 283 -25.72 16.60 -4.58
C ALA A 283 -27.06 16.79 -3.85
N ASP A 284 -27.34 18.01 -3.38
CA ASP A 284 -28.55 18.37 -2.64
C ASP A 284 -28.86 17.42 -1.46
N GLY A 285 -27.81 17.02 -0.72
CA GLY A 285 -27.94 16.13 0.43
C GLY A 285 -28.16 14.65 0.07
N ARG A 286 -27.96 14.27 -1.20
CA ARG A 286 -28.14 12.89 -1.69
C ARG A 286 -26.94 12.37 -2.46
N VAL A 287 -26.66 11.07 -2.29
CA VAL A 287 -25.75 10.28 -3.10
C VAL A 287 -26.45 9.00 -3.54
N GLU A 288 -26.21 8.62 -4.79
CA GLU A 288 -26.41 7.26 -5.28
C GLU A 288 -25.17 6.86 -6.06
N CYS A 289 -24.52 5.78 -5.63
CA CYS A 289 -23.35 5.26 -6.30
C CYS A 289 -23.35 3.74 -6.37
N GLU A 290 -22.60 3.22 -7.34
CA GLU A 290 -22.28 1.82 -7.50
C GLU A 290 -20.77 1.64 -7.37
N VAL A 291 -20.35 0.65 -6.59
CA VAL A 291 -18.94 0.24 -6.43
C VAL A 291 -18.78 -1.18 -6.96
N SER A 292 -17.80 -1.38 -7.85
CA SER A 292 -17.43 -2.69 -8.40
C SER A 292 -15.96 -2.99 -8.13
N GLY A 293 -15.58 -4.28 -8.13
CA GLY A 293 -14.22 -4.72 -7.81
C GLY A 293 -13.89 -4.67 -6.31
N GLY A 294 -12.62 -4.79 -5.97
CA GLY A 294 -12.15 -4.78 -4.58
C GLY A 294 -12.37 -6.10 -3.84
N ALA A 295 -12.02 -6.11 -2.55
CA ALA A 295 -12.03 -7.30 -1.71
C ALA A 295 -12.55 -7.00 -0.30
N ASP A 296 -13.29 -7.94 0.27
CA ASP A 296 -13.78 -7.90 1.65
C ASP A 296 -14.54 -6.60 1.95
N TRP A 297 -14.18 -5.88 3.02
CA TRP A 297 -14.80 -4.62 3.38
C TRP A 297 -14.16 -3.44 2.66
N VAL A 298 -14.97 -2.63 1.99
CA VAL A 298 -14.55 -1.41 1.29
C VAL A 298 -15.18 -0.19 1.98
N PRO A 299 -14.40 0.83 2.36
CA PRO A 299 -14.93 2.08 2.89
C PRO A 299 -15.39 2.96 1.73
N ILE A 300 -16.65 3.39 1.77
CA ILE A 300 -17.23 4.35 0.84
C ILE A 300 -17.42 5.68 1.58
N ARG A 301 -16.76 6.73 1.10
CA ARG A 301 -16.81 8.07 1.68
C ARG A 301 -17.88 8.90 0.97
N VAL A 302 -18.67 9.63 1.75
CA VAL A 302 -19.65 10.60 1.25
C VAL A 302 -19.46 11.92 1.99
N SER A 303 -19.32 13.03 1.27
CA SER A 303 -19.18 14.38 1.86
C SER A 303 -20.28 15.34 1.44
N ALA A 304 -20.23 16.58 1.95
CA ALA A 304 -21.20 17.66 1.74
C ALA A 304 -22.61 17.42 2.32
N LEU A 305 -22.70 16.57 3.34
CA LEU A 305 -23.94 16.29 4.09
C LEU A 305 -24.11 17.23 5.30
N ASP A 306 -25.35 17.53 5.67
CA ASP A 306 -25.70 18.39 6.81
C ASP A 306 -25.73 17.57 8.12
N PRO A 307 -24.86 17.81 9.11
CA PRO A 307 -24.81 17.04 10.35
C PRO A 307 -26.09 17.16 11.21
N GLY A 308 -26.94 18.16 10.96
CA GLY A 308 -28.19 18.40 11.68
C GLY A 308 -29.40 17.62 11.15
N LEU A 309 -29.28 16.96 10.00
CA LEU A 309 -30.36 16.20 9.37
C LEU A 309 -30.20 14.69 9.57
N PRO A 310 -31.32 13.94 9.70
CA PRO A 310 -31.26 12.50 9.86
C PRO A 310 -30.69 11.84 8.59
N LEU A 311 -29.73 10.95 8.79
CA LEU A 311 -29.11 10.22 7.70
C LEU A 311 -29.92 8.96 7.39
N HIS A 312 -30.29 8.77 6.13
CA HIS A 312 -30.89 7.54 5.63
C HIS A 312 -29.95 6.83 4.67
N VAL A 313 -29.72 5.54 4.90
CA VAL A 313 -28.77 4.74 4.11
C VAL A 313 -29.43 3.44 3.64
N ARG A 314 -29.29 3.16 2.34
CA ARG A 314 -29.65 1.90 1.71
C ARG A 314 -28.47 1.27 1.02
N GLN A 315 -28.32 -0.03 1.23
CA GLN A 315 -27.44 -0.87 0.45
C GLN A 315 -28.29 -1.76 -0.47
N PHE A 316 -27.84 -1.94 -1.72
CA PHE A 316 -28.41 -2.90 -2.65
C PHE A 316 -27.39 -3.97 -2.99
N ASP A 317 -27.76 -5.22 -2.75
CA ASP A 317 -27.01 -6.41 -3.14
C ASP A 317 -27.89 -7.36 -3.97
N ALA A 318 -27.42 -8.59 -4.18
CA ALA A 318 -28.15 -9.61 -4.93
C ALA A 318 -29.52 -10.00 -4.33
N GLU A 319 -29.75 -9.73 -3.04
CA GLU A 319 -30.98 -10.07 -2.32
C GLU A 319 -31.99 -8.91 -2.29
N GLY A 320 -31.56 -7.68 -2.62
CA GLY A 320 -32.41 -6.51 -2.77
C GLY A 320 -31.94 -5.30 -1.96
N PHE A 321 -32.86 -4.38 -1.67
CA PHE A 321 -32.58 -3.20 -0.86
C PHE A 321 -32.68 -3.52 0.63
N HIS A 322 -31.63 -3.16 1.36
CA HIS A 322 -31.56 -3.25 2.82
C HIS A 322 -31.45 -1.84 3.40
N ASP A 323 -32.43 -1.42 4.19
CA ASP A 323 -32.35 -0.19 4.98
C ASP A 323 -31.39 -0.42 6.15
N LEU A 324 -30.29 0.34 6.21
CA LEU A 324 -29.31 0.24 7.31
C LEU A 324 -29.73 1.06 8.55
N GLY A 325 -30.88 1.73 8.48
CA GLY A 325 -31.47 2.50 9.59
C GLY A 325 -30.94 3.94 9.71
N PRO A 326 -31.48 4.74 10.64
CA PRO A 326 -31.00 6.09 10.89
C PRO A 326 -29.62 6.03 11.57
N GLY A 327 -28.63 6.71 11.01
CA GLY A 327 -27.29 6.74 11.59
C GLY A 327 -27.28 7.35 13.00
N ALA A 328 -26.74 6.63 13.99
CA ALA A 328 -26.40 7.17 15.32
C ALA A 328 -24.88 7.13 15.55
N LEU A 329 -24.33 8.14 16.23
CA LEU A 329 -22.89 8.21 16.52
C LEU A 329 -22.43 6.96 17.30
N GLY A 330 -21.42 6.24 16.79
CA GLY A 330 -20.87 5.03 17.41
C GLY A 330 -21.37 3.70 16.83
N GLU A 331 -22.21 3.74 15.79
CA GLU A 331 -22.61 2.55 15.06
C GLU A 331 -21.40 1.88 14.33
N PRO A 332 -21.30 0.54 14.32
CA PRO A 332 -20.13 -0.18 13.81
C PRO A 332 -20.07 -0.24 12.27
N TRP A 333 -20.94 0.48 11.56
CA TRP A 333 -21.03 0.46 10.10
C TRP A 333 -20.80 1.83 9.47
N TYR A 334 -20.66 2.91 10.25
CA TYR A 334 -20.24 4.22 9.72
C TYR A 334 -19.51 5.14 10.71
N ASN A 335 -18.68 6.04 10.18
CA ASN A 335 -17.96 7.07 10.95
C ASN A 335 -18.18 8.46 10.35
N ALA A 336 -18.42 9.48 11.18
CA ALA A 336 -18.52 10.86 10.73
C ALA A 336 -17.19 11.59 10.91
N TRP A 337 -16.85 12.48 9.97
CA TRP A 337 -15.61 13.26 9.99
C TRP A 337 -15.84 14.70 9.52
N PRO A 338 -15.04 15.66 10.01
CA PRO A 338 -15.17 17.06 9.60
C PRO A 338 -14.67 17.23 8.16
N THR A 339 -15.44 17.91 7.31
CA THR A 339 -14.97 18.29 5.97
C THR A 339 -14.24 19.64 6.05
N ASP A 340 -13.07 19.72 5.42
CA ASP A 340 -12.31 20.97 5.32
C ASP A 340 -12.93 21.96 4.30
N ASP A 341 -13.84 21.47 3.45
CA ASP A 341 -14.20 22.12 2.18
C ASP A 341 -15.46 23.02 2.27
N GLU A 342 -16.36 22.82 3.24
CA GLU A 342 -17.57 23.63 3.42
C GLU A 342 -17.95 23.83 4.89
N GLU A 343 -18.12 25.09 5.29
CA GLU A 343 -18.53 25.47 6.65
C GLU A 343 -19.93 24.91 6.97
N GLY A 344 -20.02 24.06 8.00
CA GLY A 344 -21.28 23.46 8.43
C GLY A 344 -21.66 22.15 7.75
N LYS A 345 -20.78 21.57 6.91
CA LYS A 345 -20.94 20.22 6.34
C LYS A 345 -20.09 19.18 7.07
N CYS A 346 -20.45 17.91 6.89
CA CYS A 346 -19.66 16.77 7.37
C CYS A 346 -19.57 15.67 6.32
N GLY A 347 -18.57 14.80 6.51
CA GLY A 347 -18.39 13.58 5.75
C GLY A 347 -18.77 12.36 6.58
N PHE A 348 -19.13 11.29 5.88
CA PHE A 348 -19.46 10.00 6.45
C PHE A 348 -18.76 8.90 5.66
N THR A 349 -18.17 7.95 6.38
CA THR A 349 -17.53 6.76 5.80
C THR A 349 -18.36 5.55 6.17
N PHE A 350 -18.83 4.80 5.17
CA PHE A 350 -19.63 3.59 5.30
C PHE A 350 -18.80 2.36 4.96
N LEU A 351 -18.97 1.27 5.70
CA LEU A 351 -18.32 0.01 5.39
C LEU A 351 -19.25 -0.89 4.57
N VAL A 352 -18.82 -1.28 3.38
CA VAL A 352 -19.61 -2.11 2.46
C VAL A 352 -18.87 -3.41 2.17
N LYS A 353 -19.52 -4.55 2.37
CA LYS A 353 -18.92 -5.87 2.06
C LYS A 353 -19.06 -6.14 0.58
N MET A 354 -17.93 -6.32 -0.09
CA MET A 354 -17.90 -6.69 -1.50
C MET A 354 -18.28 -8.16 -1.67
N PRO A 355 -19.22 -8.48 -2.58
CA PRO A 355 -19.58 -9.84 -2.92
C PRO A 355 -18.38 -10.65 -3.41
N ALA A 356 -18.27 -11.91 -2.99
CA ALA A 356 -17.19 -12.80 -3.39
C ALA A 356 -17.20 -13.14 -4.90
N ASP A 357 -18.36 -12.99 -5.55
CA ASP A 357 -18.55 -13.20 -6.99
C ASP A 357 -18.24 -11.94 -7.83
N GLY A 358 -17.85 -10.84 -7.18
CA GLY A 358 -17.50 -9.58 -7.84
C GLY A 358 -18.69 -8.75 -8.32
N ALA A 359 -19.92 -9.10 -7.91
CA ALA A 359 -21.09 -8.28 -8.22
C ALA A 359 -20.95 -6.86 -7.65
N PRO A 360 -21.34 -5.81 -8.40
CA PRO A 360 -21.33 -4.45 -7.89
C PRO A 360 -22.28 -4.26 -6.71
N VAL A 361 -21.91 -3.39 -5.77
CA VAL A 361 -22.78 -2.97 -4.66
C VAL A 361 -23.25 -1.55 -4.90
N LYS A 362 -24.53 -1.27 -4.69
CA LYS A 362 -25.04 0.11 -4.73
C LYS A 362 -25.27 0.65 -3.34
N LEU A 363 -24.90 1.90 -3.14
CA LEU A 363 -25.14 2.66 -1.92
C LEU A 363 -25.97 3.89 -2.27
N ALA A 364 -27.05 4.11 -1.52
CA ALA A 364 -27.83 5.33 -1.57
C ALA A 364 -27.86 5.99 -0.19
N VAL A 365 -27.52 7.28 -0.12
CA VAL A 365 -27.47 8.08 1.10
C VAL A 365 -28.28 9.34 0.88
N TRP A 366 -29.16 9.71 1.82
CA TRP A 366 -29.93 10.96 1.72
C TRP A 366 -30.32 11.53 3.09
N GLN A 367 -30.71 12.81 3.08
CA GLN A 367 -31.13 13.60 4.24
C GLN A 367 -32.47 14.29 4.03
#